data_AF-A0AA38J860-F1
#
_entry.id   AF-A0AA38J860-F1
#
_cell.length_a   1.000
_cell.length_b   1.000
_cell.length_c   1.000
_cell.angle_alpha   90.00
_cell.angle_beta   90.00
_cell.angle_gamma   90.00
#
_symmetry.space_group_name_H-M   'P 1'
#
loop_
_entity.id
_entity.type
_entity.pdbx_description
1 polymer ?
#
loop_
_entity_poly.entity_id
_entity_poly.type
_entity_poly.pdbx_seq_one_letter_code
_entity_poly.pdbx_strand_id
1 'polypeptide(L)'
;MAVTWESYFTEEHVGTKSGTSEFMSSALLDPLNKNYVHSPVDDYYSLYFVTQWACAFRDPNKELQHIQQLRMRLAGGLDSRDAATSTTITGTKLKAEEYGAFLVQAQPFLRKWYGSLQSLDNEWREMDASE
;
A
#
# COMPACT_ATOMS: atom_id res chain seq x y z
N MET A 1 26.76 -10.40 -3.45
CA MET A 1 27.41 -11.30 -4.42
C MET A 1 26.64 -11.20 -5.73
N ALA A 2 27.31 -11.02 -6.86
CA ALA A 2 26.64 -10.95 -8.16
C ALA A 2 26.18 -12.36 -8.57
N VAL A 3 24.90 -12.50 -8.92
CA VAL A 3 24.34 -13.79 -9.36
C VAL A 3 24.78 -14.04 -10.80
N THR A 4 25.16 -15.28 -11.10
CA THR A 4 25.43 -15.75 -12.46
C THR A 4 24.14 -15.76 -13.27
N TRP A 5 24.10 -14.96 -14.35
CA TRP A 5 22.91 -14.78 -15.21
C TRP A 5 22.29 -16.10 -15.68
N GLU A 6 23.12 -17.10 -15.95
CA GLU A 6 22.73 -18.42 -16.44
C GLU A 6 21.95 -19.24 -15.39
N SER A 7 22.24 -19.06 -14.10
CA SER A 7 21.55 -19.75 -13.01
C SER A 7 20.37 -18.95 -12.45
N TYR A 8 20.30 -17.65 -12.73
CA TYR A 8 19.25 -16.76 -12.22
C TYR A 8 17.84 -17.18 -12.64
N PHE A 9 17.62 -17.82 -13.78
CA PHE A 9 16.28 -18.25 -14.19
C PHE A 9 15.98 -19.72 -13.90
N THR A 10 16.96 -20.48 -13.40
CA THR A 10 16.86 -21.93 -13.21
C THR A 10 16.96 -22.36 -11.75
N GLU A 11 17.51 -21.51 -10.88
CA GLU A 11 17.47 -21.73 -9.44
C GLU A 11 16.04 -21.58 -8.91
N GLU A 12 15.63 -22.53 -8.06
CA GLU A 12 14.41 -22.38 -7.27
C GLU A 12 14.65 -21.24 -6.29
N HIS A 13 14.27 -20.02 -6.71
CA HIS A 13 14.26 -18.89 -5.81
C HIS A 13 13.23 -19.20 -4.75
N VAL A 14 13.70 -19.70 -3.60
CA VAL A 14 12.99 -19.61 -2.33
C VAL A 14 12.99 -18.13 -1.94
N GLY A 15 12.38 -17.31 -2.80
CA GLY A 15 12.31 -15.88 -2.71
C GLY A 15 11.34 -15.59 -1.60
N THR A 16 11.85 -15.43 -0.38
CA THR A 16 11.18 -14.56 0.58
C THR A 16 10.93 -13.25 -0.15
N LYS A 17 9.66 -12.92 -0.37
CA LYS A 17 9.21 -11.67 -1.01
C LYS A 17 10.02 -10.51 -0.41
N SER A 18 10.98 -10.01 -1.18
CA SER A 18 12.04 -9.12 -0.70
C SER A 18 11.64 -7.68 -0.93
N GLY A 19 11.42 -6.92 0.15
CA GLY A 19 11.24 -5.48 0.13
C GLY A 19 10.52 -4.96 1.38
N THR A 20 10.11 -3.69 1.33
CA THR A 20 9.48 -3.03 2.48
C THR A 20 7.99 -3.35 2.51
N SER A 21 7.61 -4.29 3.38
CA SER A 21 6.26 -4.84 3.49
C SER A 21 5.14 -3.80 3.60
N GLU A 22 5.43 -2.67 4.24
CA GLU A 22 4.55 -1.54 4.47
C GLU A 22 4.12 -0.85 3.18
N PHE A 23 4.90 -0.99 2.11
CA PHE A 23 4.62 -0.41 0.80
C PHE A 23 4.26 -1.45 -0.25
N MET A 24 4.39 -2.73 0.03
CA MET A 24 4.02 -3.78 -0.92
C MET A 24 2.50 -4.00 -0.97
N SER A 25 1.98 -4.35 -2.15
CA SER A 25 0.57 -4.71 -2.29
C SER A 25 0.24 -5.98 -1.48
N SER A 26 -1.02 -6.10 -1.09
CA SER A 26 -1.51 -7.26 -0.34
C SER A 26 -1.52 -8.52 -1.19
N ALA A 27 -1.80 -8.40 -2.49
CA ALA A 27 -1.71 -9.50 -3.43
C ALA A 27 -0.28 -10.04 -3.54
N LEU A 28 0.71 -9.13 -3.63
CA LEU A 28 2.12 -9.48 -3.65
C LEU A 28 2.54 -10.15 -2.36
N LEU A 29 2.01 -9.79 -1.19
CA LEU A 29 2.39 -10.37 0.10
C LEU A 29 1.61 -11.62 0.51
N ASP A 30 0.48 -11.91 -0.13
CA ASP A 30 -0.39 -13.03 0.23
C ASP A 30 0.35 -14.38 0.14
N PRO A 31 0.51 -15.12 1.27
CA PRO A 31 1.20 -16.41 1.28
C PRO A 31 0.45 -17.51 0.50
N LEU A 32 -0.84 -17.31 0.22
CA LEU A 32 -1.63 -18.22 -0.61
C LEU A 32 -1.30 -18.05 -2.11
N ASN A 33 -0.84 -16.87 -2.53
CA ASN A 33 -0.47 -16.61 -3.91
C ASN A 33 1.02 -16.90 -4.15
N LYS A 34 1.37 -18.20 -4.15
CA LYS A 34 2.76 -18.67 -4.32
C LYS A 34 3.37 -18.35 -5.69
N ASN A 35 2.53 -18.27 -6.72
CA ASN A 35 2.95 -18.00 -8.10
C ASN A 35 2.58 -16.57 -8.54
N TYR A 36 2.33 -15.67 -7.60
CA TYR A 36 2.02 -14.28 -7.94
C TYR A 36 3.23 -13.63 -8.61
N VAL A 37 3.04 -13.18 -9.84
CA VAL A 37 4.04 -12.38 -10.55
C VAL A 37 3.73 -10.92 -10.30
N HIS A 38 4.75 -10.16 -9.88
CA HIS A 38 4.65 -8.73 -9.71
C HIS A 38 4.13 -8.04 -10.98
N SER A 39 3.16 -7.15 -10.82
CA SER A 39 2.47 -6.42 -11.88
C SER A 39 2.69 -4.91 -11.74
N PRO A 40 2.48 -4.12 -12.79
CA PRO A 40 2.48 -2.65 -12.67
C PRO A 40 1.43 -2.12 -11.67
N VAL A 41 0.37 -2.88 -11.39
CA VAL A 41 -0.65 -2.51 -10.39
C VAL A 41 -0.04 -2.47 -8.99
N ASP A 42 0.90 -3.37 -8.68
CA ASP A 42 1.62 -3.41 -7.40
C ASP A 42 2.48 -2.16 -7.17
N ASP A 43 3.11 -1.64 -8.23
CA ASP A 43 3.85 -0.39 -8.19
C ASP A 43 2.94 0.81 -7.87
N TYR A 44 1.74 0.84 -8.45
CA TYR A 44 0.76 1.88 -8.15
C TYR A 44 0.23 1.81 -6.71
N TYR A 45 0.01 0.60 -6.18
CA TYR A 45 -0.29 0.42 -4.75
C TYR A 45 0.87 0.91 -3.88
N SER A 46 2.10 0.60 -4.25
CA SER A 46 3.29 1.06 -3.54
C SER A 46 3.38 2.58 -3.48
N LEU A 47 3.17 3.24 -4.63
CA LEU A 47 3.12 4.70 -4.71
C LEU A 47 1.99 5.29 -3.85
N TYR A 48 0.84 4.63 -3.83
CA TYR A 48 -0.29 5.05 -3.01
C TYR A 48 0.00 4.95 -1.51
N PHE A 49 0.59 3.84 -1.04
CA PHE A 49 0.97 3.67 0.36
C PHE A 49 2.04 4.68 0.80
N VAL A 50 3.05 4.91 -0.04
CA VAL A 50 4.06 5.96 0.22
C VAL A 50 3.42 7.35 0.28
N THR A 51 2.45 7.64 -0.58
CA THR A 51 1.76 8.93 -0.57
C THR A 51 0.93 9.11 0.71
N GLN A 52 0.20 8.09 1.15
CA GLN A 52 -0.53 8.12 2.42
C GLN A 52 0.41 8.39 3.60
N TRP A 53 1.55 7.69 3.62
CA TRP A 53 2.59 7.90 4.61
C TRP A 53 3.07 9.35 4.59
N ALA A 54 3.43 9.89 3.42
CA ALA A 54 3.87 11.28 3.30
C ALA A 54 2.80 12.28 3.80
N CYS A 55 1.52 12.05 3.47
CA CYS A 55 0.42 12.89 3.94
C CYS A 55 0.25 12.84 5.46
N ALA A 56 0.30 11.65 6.06
CA ALA A 56 0.14 11.48 7.49
C ALA A 56 1.35 12.03 8.28
N PHE A 57 2.57 11.92 7.76
CA PHE A 57 3.81 12.31 8.45
C PHE A 57 4.25 13.76 8.19
N ARG A 58 3.67 14.45 7.19
CA ARG A 58 4.00 15.85 6.89
C ARG A 58 3.71 16.82 8.03
N ASP A 59 2.61 16.63 8.75
CA ASP A 59 2.18 17.59 9.76
C ASP A 59 3.12 17.56 10.98
N PRO A 60 3.77 18.69 11.35
CA PRO A 60 4.69 18.74 12.49
C PRO A 60 3.96 18.62 13.83
N ASN A 61 2.63 18.74 13.86
CA ASN A 61 1.85 18.65 15.09
C ASN A 61 1.76 17.19 15.57
N LYS A 62 2.78 16.77 16.32
CA LYS A 62 2.92 15.40 16.82
C LYS A 62 1.96 15.07 17.95
N GLU A 63 1.32 16.04 18.58
CA GLU A 63 0.52 15.84 19.80
C GLU A 63 -0.89 15.29 19.56
N LEU A 64 -1.35 15.19 18.30
CA LEU A 64 -2.69 14.69 18.01
C LEU A 64 -2.73 13.16 18.10
N GLN A 65 -3.46 12.60 19.06
CA GLN A 65 -3.51 11.15 19.29
C GLN A 65 -4.00 10.37 18.05
N HIS A 66 -4.98 10.89 17.31
CA HIS A 66 -5.53 10.22 16.13
C HIS A 66 -4.52 10.13 14.98
N ILE A 67 -3.76 11.20 14.70
CA ILE A 67 -2.70 11.14 13.67
C ILE A 67 -1.57 10.20 14.10
N GLN A 68 -1.23 10.13 15.39
CA GLN A 68 -0.23 9.18 15.90
C GLN A 68 -0.68 7.73 15.70
N GLN A 69 -1.92 7.40 16.07
CA GLN A 69 -2.47 6.06 15.86
C GLN A 69 -2.50 5.70 14.39
N LEU A 70 -2.92 6.62 13.52
CA LEU A 70 -2.90 6.41 12.09
C LEU A 70 -1.48 6.16 11.56
N ARG A 71 -0.50 6.97 11.98
CA ARG A 71 0.92 6.79 11.63
C ARG A 71 1.46 5.42 12.04
N MET A 72 1.13 4.97 13.26
CA MET A 72 1.51 3.64 13.74
C MET A 72 0.87 2.52 12.91
N ARG A 73 -0.39 2.69 12.49
CA ARG A 73 -1.05 1.68 11.64
C ARG A 73 -0.50 1.66 10.22
N LEU A 74 -0.22 2.81 9.63
CA LEU A 74 0.38 2.93 8.30
C LEU A 74 1.82 2.39 8.24
N ALA A 75 2.58 2.53 9.33
CA ALA A 75 3.92 1.94 9.48
C ALA A 75 3.89 0.53 10.10
N GLY A 76 2.70 -0.04 10.31
CA GLY A 76 2.51 -1.38 10.85
C GLY A 76 2.52 -2.44 9.76
N GLY A 77 2.22 -3.68 10.15
CA GLY A 77 2.05 -4.78 9.20
C GLY A 77 0.86 -4.60 8.26
N LEU A 78 0.81 -5.46 7.23
CA LEU A 78 -0.17 -5.43 6.14
C LEU A 78 -1.61 -5.15 6.60
N ASP A 79 -2.14 -6.00 7.49
CA ASP A 79 -3.53 -5.90 7.97
C ASP A 79 -3.82 -4.55 8.64
N SER A 80 -2.84 -4.03 9.39
CA SER A 80 -2.96 -2.77 10.11
C SER A 80 -3.02 -1.58 9.14
N ARG A 81 -2.14 -1.59 8.12
CA ARG A 81 -2.10 -0.59 7.07
C ARG A 81 -3.35 -0.64 6.20
N ASP A 82 -3.76 -1.81 5.74
CA ASP A 82 -4.93 -1.99 4.88
C ASP A 82 -6.21 -1.58 5.60
N ALA A 83 -6.32 -1.92 6.89
CA ALA A 83 -7.38 -1.43 7.74
C ALA A 83 -7.31 0.09 7.89
N ALA A 84 -6.13 0.71 8.07
CA ALA A 84 -6.02 2.16 8.16
C ALA A 84 -6.44 2.86 6.86
N THR A 85 -6.01 2.33 5.72
CA THR A 85 -6.43 2.80 4.39
C THR A 85 -7.95 2.71 4.24
N SER A 86 -8.53 1.52 4.42
CA SER A 86 -9.97 1.29 4.20
C SER A 86 -10.88 1.99 5.21
N THR A 87 -10.57 1.93 6.52
CA THR A 87 -11.46 2.47 7.55
C THR A 87 -11.29 3.96 7.78
N THR A 88 -10.05 4.44 7.74
CA THR A 88 -9.71 5.81 8.19
C THR A 88 -9.52 6.73 7.00
N ILE A 89 -8.56 6.43 6.11
CA ILE A 89 -8.24 7.29 4.97
C ILE A 89 -9.41 7.38 4.00
N THR A 90 -10.02 6.25 3.64
CA THR A 90 -11.12 6.22 2.67
C THR A 90 -12.49 6.14 3.34
N GLY A 91 -12.64 5.47 4.48
CA GLY A 91 -13.95 5.21 5.10
C GLY A 91 -14.54 6.32 5.98
N THR A 92 -13.73 7.17 6.61
CA THR A 92 -14.23 8.14 7.62
C THR A 92 -13.97 9.57 7.18
N LYS A 93 -14.85 10.54 7.50
CA LYS A 93 -14.55 11.96 7.25
C LYS A 93 -13.56 12.46 8.31
N LEU A 94 -12.35 12.84 7.89
CA LEU A 94 -11.32 13.32 8.81
C LEU A 94 -11.57 14.78 9.22
N LYS A 95 -11.16 15.11 10.45
CA LYS A 95 -11.19 16.48 10.98
C LYS A 95 -9.78 17.00 11.24
N ALA A 96 -9.56 18.30 11.04
CA ALA A 96 -8.22 18.89 11.07
C ALA A 96 -7.62 18.88 12.48
N GLU A 97 -8.47 19.05 13.49
CA GLU A 97 -8.14 18.97 14.91
C GLU A 97 -7.69 17.56 15.38
N GLU A 98 -7.98 16.52 14.60
CA GLU A 98 -7.63 15.13 14.92
C GLU A 98 -6.47 14.62 14.06
N TYR A 99 -6.46 14.97 12.77
CA TYR A 99 -5.57 14.37 11.76
C TYR A 99 -4.60 15.36 11.10
N GLY A 100 -4.63 16.63 11.50
CA GLY A 100 -3.85 17.69 10.85
C GLY A 100 -4.50 18.18 9.55
N ALA A 101 -4.25 19.44 9.22
CA ALA A 101 -4.93 20.09 8.11
C ALA A 101 -4.56 19.48 6.74
N PHE A 102 -3.31 19.04 6.58
CA PHE A 102 -2.85 18.53 5.29
C PHE A 102 -3.51 17.21 4.91
N LEU A 103 -3.56 16.24 5.82
CA LEU A 103 -4.17 14.95 5.53
C LEU A 103 -5.66 15.10 5.20
N VAL A 104 -6.36 15.97 5.93
CA VAL A 104 -7.77 16.29 5.65
C VAL A 104 -7.95 16.89 4.26
N GLN A 105 -7.07 17.81 3.84
CA GLN A 105 -7.11 18.39 2.49
C GLN A 105 -6.77 17.37 1.40
N ALA A 106 -5.84 16.45 1.66
CA ALA A 106 -5.44 15.40 0.73
C ALA A 106 -6.47 14.25 0.65
N GLN A 107 -7.32 14.09 1.66
CA GLN A 107 -8.24 12.96 1.78
C GLN A 107 -9.12 12.73 0.54
N PRO A 108 -9.79 13.74 -0.05
CA PRO A 108 -10.66 13.50 -1.21
C PRO A 108 -9.90 12.90 -2.39
N PHE A 109 -8.66 13.34 -2.60
CA PHE A 109 -7.77 12.79 -3.62
C PHE A 109 -7.37 11.34 -3.29
N LEU A 110 -6.91 11.08 -2.06
CA LEU A 110 -6.53 9.73 -1.63
C LEU A 110 -7.69 8.73 -1.71
N ARG A 111 -8.91 9.17 -1.40
CA ARG A 111 -10.13 8.34 -1.52
C ARG A 111 -10.43 7.99 -2.97
N LYS A 112 -10.41 8.99 -3.86
CA LYS A 112 -10.69 8.78 -5.29
C LYS A 112 -9.62 7.89 -5.93
N TRP A 113 -8.34 8.13 -5.61
CA TRP A 113 -7.23 7.32 -6.11
C TRP A 113 -7.38 5.86 -5.68
N TYR A 114 -7.68 5.58 -4.41
CA TYR A 114 -7.90 4.21 -3.98
C TYR A 114 -9.02 3.51 -4.75
N GLY A 115 -10.14 4.19 -4.98
CA GLY A 115 -11.22 3.65 -5.81
C GLY A 115 -10.76 3.33 -7.24
N SER A 116 -9.96 4.21 -7.85
CA SER A 116 -9.36 3.97 -9.17
C SER A 116 -8.37 2.79 -9.17
N LEU A 117 -7.59 2.59 -8.10
CA LEU A 117 -6.71 1.43 -7.97
C LEU A 117 -7.48 0.13 -7.86
N GLN A 118 -8.59 0.12 -7.11
CA GLN A 118 -9.44 -1.07 -7.02
C GLN A 118 -10.07 -1.41 -8.36
N SER A 119 -10.52 -0.40 -9.13
CA SER A 119 -11.00 -0.63 -10.50
C SER A 119 -9.90 -1.19 -11.40
N LEU A 120 -8.69 -0.62 -11.34
CA LEU A 120 -7.54 -1.08 -12.13
C LEU A 120 -7.13 -2.52 -11.77
N ASP A 121 -7.10 -2.88 -10.48
CA ASP A 121 -6.79 -4.25 -10.04
C ASP A 121 -7.84 -5.25 -10.56
N ASN A 122 -9.11 -4.89 -10.53
CA ASN A 122 -10.17 -5.74 -11.09
C ASN A 122 -10.01 -5.92 -12.60
N GLU A 123 -9.81 -4.83 -13.35
CA GLU A 123 -9.60 -4.88 -14.80
C GLU A 123 -8.37 -5.71 -15.17
N TRP A 124 -7.27 -5.55 -14.43
CA TRP A 124 -6.05 -6.33 -14.63
C TRP A 124 -6.28 -7.84 -14.42
N ARG A 125 -6.97 -8.21 -13.33
CA ARG A 125 -7.31 -9.61 -13.04
C ARG A 125 -8.24 -10.22 -14.09
N GLU A 126 -9.16 -9.45 -14.65
CA GLU A 126 -10.05 -9.91 -15.72
C GLU A 126 -9.27 -10.18 -17.02
N MET A 127 -8.26 -9.35 -17.34
CA MET A 127 -7.38 -9.58 -18.48
C MET A 127 -6.55 -10.86 -18.29
N ASP A 128 -5.89 -11.01 -17.14
CA ASP A 128 -5.06 -12.19 -16.84
C ASP A 128 -5.86 -13.50 -16.82
N ALA A 129 -7.16 -13.46 -16.52
CA ALA A 129 -8.04 -14.64 -16.50
C ALA A 129 -8.57 -15.05 -17.90
N SER A 130 -8.36 -14.19 -18.91
CA SER A 130 -8.88 -14.38 -20.27
C SER A 130 -7.86 -14.98 -21.26
N GLU A 131 -6.62 -15.19 -20.82
CA GLU A 131 -5.53 -15.89 -21.53
C GLU A 131 -5.44 -17.38 -21.15
#